data_AF-A0A7D9H394-F1
#
_entry.id   AF-A0A7D9H394-F1
#
_cell.length_a   1.000
_cell.length_b   1.000
_cell.length_c   1.000
_cell.angle_alpha   90.00
_cell.angle_beta   90.00
_cell.angle_gamma   90.00
#
_symmetry.space_group_name_H-M   'P 1'
#
loop_
_entity.id
_entity.type
_entity.pdbx_description
1 polymer ?
#
loop_
_entity_poly.entity_id
_entity_poly.type
_entity_poly.pdbx_seq_one_letter_code
_entity_poly.pdbx_strand_id
1 'polypeptide(L)'
;MERGTRIIWAKAIFWSSSIVALGFILLKYATPDSEKLLKEMSPGVRRQVEENKELRMKEQEELMKIVKKTAASKDPIWKTGPIKSPWDPDYKRTTESSLVSKQKFEKMKASEEQKAKLAKLKNQQTLTEDIAKKDKATKSWFRFW
;
A
#
# COMPACT_ATOMS: atom_id res chain seq x y z
N MET A 1 57.43 9.28 5.08
CA MET A 1 56.41 10.27 5.51
C MET A 1 56.85 10.90 6.81
N GLU A 2 57.28 12.16 6.75
CA GLU A 2 57.67 12.96 7.91
C GLU A 2 56.53 13.01 8.94
N ARG A 3 56.85 12.98 10.23
CA ARG A 3 55.87 12.93 11.33
C ARG A 3 54.79 14.03 11.23
N GLY A 4 55.15 15.22 10.72
CA GLY A 4 54.22 16.32 10.52
C GLY A 4 53.09 16.01 9.52
N THR A 5 53.42 15.37 8.39
CA THR A 5 52.43 15.00 7.37
C THR A 5 51.39 14.02 7.89
N ARG A 6 51.79 13.03 8.70
CA ARG A 6 50.86 12.05 9.29
C ARG A 6 49.85 12.69 10.23
N ILE A 7 50.27 13.70 11.02
CA ILE A 7 49.39 14.42 11.94
C ILE A 7 48.34 15.24 11.17
N ILE A 8 48.73 15.87 10.06
CA ILE A 8 47.81 16.66 9.23
C ILE A 8 46.74 15.75 8.60
N TRP A 9 47.14 14.61 8.02
CA TRP A 9 46.21 13.63 7.47
C TRP A 9 45.28 13.01 8.51
N ALA A 10 45.78 12.71 9.71
CA ALA A 10 44.96 12.21 10.80
C ALA A 10 43.88 13.23 11.23
N LYS A 11 44.24 14.52 11.32
CA LYS A 11 43.29 15.59 11.62
C LYS A 11 42.26 15.75 10.51
N ALA A 12 42.68 15.70 9.24
CA ALA A 12 41.77 15.80 8.10
C ALA A 12 40.71 14.67 8.12
N ILE A 13 41.14 13.43 8.33
CA ILE A 13 40.24 12.26 8.41
C ILE A 13 39.30 12.38 9.62
N PHE A 14 39.81 12.83 10.76
CA PHE A 14 38.98 13.02 11.97
C PHE A 14 37.89 14.06 11.73
N TRP A 15 38.23 15.23 11.19
CA TRP A 15 37.26 16.29 10.91
C TRP A 15 36.25 15.88 9.83
N SER A 16 36.70 15.23 8.75
CA SER A 16 35.78 14.75 7.71
C SER A 16 34.83 13.68 8.24
N SER A 17 35.33 12.72 9.02
CA SER A 17 34.50 11.69 9.63
C SER A 17 33.54 12.28 10.67
N SER A 18 33.98 13.30 11.41
CA SER A 18 33.16 13.97 12.42
C SER A 18 31.99 14.71 11.77
N ILE A 19 32.21 15.39 10.65
CA ILE A 19 31.14 16.07 9.88
C ILE A 19 30.11 15.06 9.36
N VAL A 20 30.57 13.94 8.79
CA VAL A 20 29.66 12.89 8.28
C VAL A 20 28.86 12.25 9.42
N ALA A 21 29.52 11.92 10.54
CA ALA A 21 28.86 11.37 11.71
C ALA A 21 27.84 12.36 12.31
N LEU A 22 28.20 13.65 12.40
CA LEU A 22 27.31 14.70 12.87
C LEU A 22 26.08 14.82 11.95
N GLY A 23 26.27 14.79 10.64
CA GLY A 23 25.17 14.82 9.67
C GLY A 23 24.22 13.63 9.84
N PHE A 24 24.75 12.42 10.05
CA PHE A 24 23.94 11.23 10.31
C PHE A 24 23.15 11.32 11.61
N ILE A 25 23.76 11.80 12.70
CA ILE A 25 23.10 12.01 13.98
C ILE A 25 21.98 13.05 13.83
N LEU A 26 22.27 14.17 13.16
CA LEU A 26 21.30 15.22 12.92
C LEU A 26 20.11 14.70 12.12
N LEU A 27 20.35 13.90 11.08
CA LEU A 27 19.29 13.27 10.29
C LEU A 27 18.42 12.39 11.18
N LYS A 28 19.02 11.50 11.98
CA LYS A 28 18.27 10.57 12.82
C LYS A 28 17.42 11.27 13.89
N TYR A 29 17.81 12.44 14.35
CA TYR A 29 17.06 13.25 15.31
C TYR A 29 16.05 14.19 14.68
N ALA A 30 16.40 14.84 13.56
CA ALA A 30 15.56 15.83 12.91
C ALA A 30 14.42 15.21 12.08
N THR A 31 14.62 14.00 11.55
CA THR A 31 13.53 13.27 10.88
C THR A 31 12.81 12.34 11.84
N PRO A 32 11.51 12.55 12.12
CA PRO A 32 10.71 11.62 12.90
C PRO A 32 10.55 10.30 12.15
N ASP A 33 10.58 9.20 12.90
CA ASP A 33 10.33 7.88 12.33
C ASP A 33 8.88 7.77 11.83
N SER A 34 8.66 7.03 10.75
CA SER A 34 7.36 6.93 10.09
C SER A 34 6.24 6.48 11.03
N GLU A 35 6.52 5.55 11.95
CA GLU A 35 5.57 5.07 12.95
C GLU A 35 5.30 6.10 14.05
N LYS A 36 6.33 6.84 14.47
CA LYS A 36 6.19 7.93 15.44
C LYS A 36 5.37 9.07 14.85
N LEU A 37 5.64 9.42 13.60
CA LEU A 37 4.87 10.41 12.84
C LEU A 37 3.42 9.96 12.71
N LEU A 38 3.17 8.69 12.36
CA LEU A 38 1.82 8.15 12.30
C LEU A 38 1.15 8.24 13.67
N LYS A 39 1.86 8.02 14.78
CA LYS A 39 1.33 8.11 16.15
C LYS A 39 1.00 9.51 16.62
N GLU A 40 1.75 10.51 16.17
CA GLU A 40 1.51 11.92 16.46
C GLU A 40 0.40 12.53 15.59
N MET A 41 0.10 11.93 14.43
CA MET A 41 -1.02 12.35 13.59
C MET A 41 -2.37 12.17 14.29
N SER A 42 -3.29 13.09 14.03
CA SER A 42 -4.68 12.97 14.49
C SER A 42 -5.36 11.72 13.90
N PRO A 43 -6.32 11.09 14.61
CA PRO A 43 -6.96 9.85 14.17
C PRO A 43 -7.63 9.96 12.79
N GLY A 44 -8.09 11.15 12.40
CA GLY A 44 -8.64 11.41 11.07
C GLY A 44 -7.60 11.32 9.95
N VAL A 45 -6.40 11.86 10.16
CA VAL A 45 -5.32 11.81 9.17
C VAL A 45 -4.73 10.40 9.07
N ARG A 46 -4.61 9.70 10.20
CA ARG A 46 -4.17 8.29 10.25
C ARG A 46 -5.03 7.41 9.36
N ARG A 47 -6.36 7.53 9.48
CA ARG A 47 -7.31 6.77 8.67
C ARG A 47 -7.12 7.04 7.17
N GLN A 48 -6.93 8.29 6.77
CA GLN A 48 -6.69 8.63 5.37
C GLN A 48 -5.37 8.06 4.84
N VAL A 49 -4.30 8.08 5.66
CA VAL A 49 -3.01 7.47 5.27
C VAL A 49 -3.18 5.96 5.08
N GLU A 50 -3.91 5.30 5.97
CA GLU A 50 -4.14 3.87 5.91
C GLU A 50 -5.00 3.46 4.71
N GLU A 51 -6.07 4.20 4.43
CA GLU A 51 -6.91 4.01 3.23
C GLU A 51 -6.09 4.22 1.93
N ASN A 52 -5.22 5.23 1.90
CA ASN A 52 -4.35 5.50 0.75
C ASN A 52 -3.19 4.48 0.63
N LYS A 53 -2.76 3.86 1.72
CA LYS A 53 -1.66 2.86 1.72
C LYS A 53 -2.05 1.66 0.88
N GLU A 54 -3.27 1.15 1.03
CA GLU A 54 -3.78 0.04 0.21
C GLU A 54 -3.81 0.40 -1.27
N LEU A 55 -4.24 1.61 -1.61
CA LEU A 55 -4.28 2.09 -2.99
C LEU A 55 -2.87 2.15 -3.60
N ARG A 56 -1.89 2.69 -2.85
CA ARG A 56 -0.49 2.76 -3.29
C ARG A 56 0.14 1.38 -3.49
N MET A 57 -0.17 0.42 -2.63
CA MET A 57 0.30 -0.96 -2.80
C MET A 57 -0.25 -1.57 -4.09
N LYS A 58 -1.54 -1.38 -4.39
CA LYS A 58 -2.12 -1.87 -5.65
C LYS A 58 -1.55 -1.16 -6.89
N GLU A 59 -1.29 0.14 -6.82
CA GLU A 59 -0.61 0.87 -7.90
C GLU A 59 0.78 0.28 -8.17
N GLN A 60 1.55 -0.04 -7.11
CA GLN A 60 2.86 -0.68 -7.25
C GLN A 60 2.78 -2.10 -7.82
N GLU A 61 1.78 -2.88 -7.43
CA GLU A 61 1.53 -4.20 -8.02
C GLU A 61 1.21 -4.11 -9.51
N GLU A 62 0.39 -3.14 -9.92
CA GLU A 62 0.07 -2.90 -11.33
C GLU A 62 1.28 -2.40 -12.11
N LEU A 63 2.06 -1.48 -11.54
CA LEU A 63 3.37 -1.08 -12.09
C LEU A 63 4.25 -2.29 -12.35
N MET A 64 4.37 -3.17 -11.36
CA MET A 64 5.20 -4.37 -11.47
C MET A 64 4.70 -5.31 -12.56
N LYS A 65 3.37 -5.46 -12.72
CA LYS A 65 2.77 -6.23 -13.82
C LYS A 65 3.10 -5.62 -15.18
N ILE A 66 3.06 -4.30 -15.31
CA ILE A 66 3.41 -3.60 -16.55
C ILE A 66 4.90 -3.80 -16.84
N VAL A 67 5.78 -3.55 -15.87
CA VAL A 67 7.22 -3.73 -16.01
C VAL A 67 7.56 -5.15 -16.45
N LYS A 68 6.93 -6.18 -15.87
CA LYS A 68 7.14 -7.58 -16.30
C LYS A 68 6.70 -7.81 -17.75
N LYS A 69 5.57 -7.24 -18.17
CA LYS A 69 5.10 -7.33 -19.57
C LYS A 69 6.04 -6.62 -20.53
N THR A 70 6.50 -5.42 -20.18
CA THR A 70 7.44 -4.64 -20.99
C THR A 70 8.81 -5.32 -21.06
N ALA A 71 9.31 -5.86 -19.96
CA ALA A 71 10.57 -6.60 -19.92
C ALA A 71 10.54 -7.88 -20.79
N ALA A 72 9.37 -8.48 -20.98
CA ALA A 72 9.19 -9.62 -21.87
C ALA A 72 8.95 -9.20 -23.34
N SER A 73 8.72 -7.91 -23.62
CA SER A 73 8.51 -7.43 -24.99
C SER A 73 9.85 -7.26 -25.71
N LYS A 74 9.80 -7.30 -27.05
CA LYS A 74 10.97 -7.04 -27.91
C LYS A 74 11.19 -5.56 -28.19
N ASP A 75 10.42 -4.69 -27.53
CA ASP A 75 10.52 -3.24 -27.71
C ASP A 75 11.79 -2.72 -27.04
N PRO A 76 12.37 -1.62 -27.55
CA PRO A 76 13.53 -1.02 -26.91
C PRO A 76 13.17 -0.47 -25.52
N ILE A 77 14.14 -0.49 -24.60
CA ILE A 77 13.97 -0.21 -23.15
C ILE A 77 13.28 1.13 -22.87
N TRP A 78 13.48 2.14 -23.72
CA TRP A 78 12.89 3.47 -23.57
C TRP A 78 11.40 3.55 -23.95
N LYS A 79 10.82 2.50 -24.57
CA LYS A 79 9.38 2.38 -24.78
C LYS A 79 8.73 1.66 -23.59
N THR A 80 8.22 2.43 -22.65
CA THR A 80 7.61 1.94 -21.40
C THR A 80 6.17 1.39 -21.54
N GLY A 81 5.76 1.01 -22.75
CA GLY A 81 4.44 0.45 -23.04
C GLY A 81 3.30 1.41 -22.64
N PRO A 82 2.32 0.97 -21.83
CA PRO A 82 1.18 1.81 -21.45
C PRO A 82 1.52 2.94 -20.47
N ILE A 83 2.69 2.91 -19.84
CA ILE A 83 3.17 4.02 -19.00
C ILE A 83 3.78 5.05 -19.93
N LYS A 84 3.11 6.19 -20.10
CA LYS A 84 3.60 7.30 -20.93
C LYS A 84 4.49 8.23 -20.12
N SER A 85 5.64 8.57 -20.69
CA SER A 85 6.55 9.55 -20.10
C SER A 85 5.96 10.97 -20.20
N PRO A 86 6.19 11.87 -19.23
CA PRO A 86 5.74 13.27 -19.32
C PRO A 86 6.28 14.05 -20.52
N TRP A 87 7.38 13.58 -21.12
CA TRP A 87 8.02 14.20 -22.30
C TRP A 87 7.58 13.56 -23.62
N ASP A 88 6.68 12.58 -23.59
CA ASP A 88 6.16 11.90 -24.78
C ASP A 88 5.08 12.78 -25.45
N PRO A 89 5.11 13.02 -26.78
CA PRO A 89 4.09 13.82 -27.47
C PRO A 89 2.65 13.32 -27.25
N ASP A 90 2.49 12.01 -27.01
CA ASP A 90 1.19 11.39 -26.73
C ASP A 90 0.77 11.45 -25.25
N TYR A 91 1.55 12.13 -24.40
CA TYR A 91 1.26 12.31 -22.97
C TYR A 91 0.09 13.28 -22.78
N LYS A 92 -1.02 12.76 -22.27
CA LYS A 92 -2.13 13.59 -21.79
C LYS A 92 -2.04 13.64 -20.27
N ARG A 93 -1.75 14.83 -19.73
CA ARG A 93 -1.83 15.09 -18.29
C ARG A 93 -3.30 15.13 -17.87
N THR A 94 -3.92 13.97 -17.71
CA THR A 94 -5.27 13.88 -17.15
C THR A 94 -5.20 14.07 -15.63
N THR A 95 -6.28 14.61 -15.06
CA THR A 95 -6.46 14.71 -13.60
C THR A 95 -6.40 13.34 -12.91
N GLU A 96 -6.64 12.25 -13.64
CA GLU A 96 -6.49 10.86 -13.21
C GLU A 96 -5.22 10.20 -13.77
N SER A 97 -4.06 10.81 -13.54
CA SER A 97 -2.77 10.23 -13.98
C SER A 97 -2.31 9.01 -13.16
N SER A 98 -3.12 8.52 -12.21
CA SER A 98 -2.85 7.29 -11.48
C SER A 98 -3.17 6.05 -12.32
N LEU A 99 -2.35 5.01 -12.20
CA LEU A 99 -2.52 3.76 -12.96
C LEU A 99 -3.83 3.05 -12.58
N VAL A 100 -4.16 3.13 -11.30
CA VAL A 100 -5.45 2.74 -10.75
C VAL A 100 -6.28 3.99 -10.58
N SER A 101 -7.45 4.08 -11.22
CA SER A 101 -8.34 5.20 -10.91
C SER A 101 -8.97 4.99 -9.54
N LYS A 102 -8.83 5.98 -8.66
CA LYS A 102 -9.33 5.93 -7.28
C LYS A 102 -10.81 5.52 -7.21
N GLN A 103 -11.62 6.09 -8.11
CA GLN A 103 -13.04 5.75 -8.21
C GLN A 103 -13.30 4.28 -8.55
N LYS A 104 -12.51 3.66 -9.43
CA LYS A 104 -12.67 2.24 -9.76
C LYS A 104 -12.28 1.35 -8.59
N PHE A 105 -11.20 1.70 -7.89
CA PHE A 105 -10.77 0.98 -6.69
C PHE A 105 -11.83 1.03 -5.59
N GLU A 106 -12.37 2.21 -5.30
CA GLU A 106 -13.41 2.39 -4.29
C GLU A 106 -14.69 1.64 -4.66
N LYS A 107 -15.11 1.69 -5.94
CA LYS A 107 -16.26 0.92 -6.44
C LYS A 107 -16.04 -0.60 -6.30
N MET A 108 -14.83 -1.07 -6.63
CA MET A 108 -14.46 -2.49 -6.46
C MET A 108 -14.54 -2.90 -4.99
N LYS A 109 -13.91 -2.15 -4.09
CA LYS A 109 -13.91 -2.41 -2.64
C LYS A 109 -15.33 -2.40 -2.07
N ALA A 110 -16.14 -1.40 -2.43
CA ALA A 110 -17.55 -1.33 -2.04
C ALA A 110 -18.35 -2.54 -2.55
N SER A 111 -18.10 -2.99 -3.79
CA SER A 111 -18.77 -4.17 -4.35
C SER A 111 -18.37 -5.48 -3.64
N GLU A 112 -17.10 -5.61 -3.21
CA GLU A 112 -16.61 -6.74 -2.44
C GLU A 112 -17.24 -6.77 -1.04
N GLU A 113 -17.32 -5.62 -0.38
CA GLU A 113 -17.99 -5.50 0.92
C GLU A 113 -19.48 -5.84 0.83
N GLN A 114 -20.17 -5.40 -0.22
CA GLN A 114 -21.57 -5.76 -0.46
C GLN A 114 -21.73 -7.27 -0.64
N LYS A 115 -20.90 -7.90 -1.47
CA LYS A 115 -20.91 -9.36 -1.66
C LYS A 115 -20.65 -10.11 -0.36
N ALA A 116 -19.69 -9.66 0.45
CA ALA A 116 -19.39 -10.26 1.74
C ALA A 116 -20.58 -10.14 2.72
N LYS A 117 -21.27 -8.99 2.75
CA LYS A 117 -22.49 -8.80 3.54
C LYS A 117 -23.61 -9.73 3.08
N LEU A 118 -23.85 -9.84 1.78
CA LEU A 118 -24.84 -10.75 1.21
C LEU A 118 -24.54 -12.22 1.56
N ALA A 119 -23.27 -12.62 1.49
CA ALA A 119 -22.86 -13.98 1.89
C ALA A 119 -23.13 -14.25 3.38
N LYS A 120 -22.84 -13.29 4.27
CA LYS A 120 -23.14 -13.41 5.70
C LYS A 120 -24.64 -13.52 5.97
N LEU A 121 -25.45 -12.69 5.31
CA LEU A 121 -26.91 -12.72 5.43
C LEU A 121 -27.47 -14.06 4.94
N LYS A 122 -26.98 -14.56 3.79
CA LYS A 122 -27.38 -15.86 3.27
C LYS A 122 -27.05 -16.99 4.23
N ASN A 123 -25.85 -16.98 4.83
CA ASN A 123 -25.47 -17.98 5.83
C ASN A 123 -26.34 -17.90 7.10
N GLN A 124 -26.70 -16.69 7.54
CA GLN A 124 -27.63 -16.51 8.66
C GLN A 124 -29.02 -17.05 8.32
N GLN A 125 -29.52 -16.76 7.12
CA GLN A 125 -30.80 -17.29 6.64
C GLN A 125 -30.80 -18.83 6.63
N THR A 126 -29.77 -19.47 6.06
CA THR A 126 -29.69 -20.95 6.04
C THR A 126 -29.66 -21.52 7.46
N LEU A 127 -28.91 -20.92 8.39
CA LEU A 127 -28.90 -21.36 9.79
C LEU A 127 -30.28 -21.21 10.45
N THR A 128 -30.98 -20.11 10.22
CA THR A 128 -32.34 -19.92 10.76
C THR A 128 -33.35 -20.88 10.15
N GLU A 129 -33.24 -21.17 8.85
CA GLU A 129 -34.08 -22.16 8.18
C GLU A 129 -33.85 -23.57 8.74
N ASP A 130 -32.60 -23.94 8.99
CA ASP A 130 -32.24 -25.23 9.56
C ASP A 130 -32.71 -25.38 11.01
N ILE A 131 -32.61 -24.31 11.82
CA ILE A 131 -33.18 -24.26 13.17
C ILE A 131 -34.71 -24.41 13.09
N ALA A 132 -35.38 -23.65 12.23
CA ALA A 132 -36.83 -23.71 12.07
C ALA A 132 -37.32 -25.10 11.57
N LYS A 133 -36.56 -25.77 10.71
CA LYS A 133 -36.85 -27.15 10.27
C LYS A 133 -36.71 -28.14 11.43
N LYS A 134 -35.65 -28.02 12.24
CA LYS A 134 -35.45 -28.85 13.43
C LYS A 134 -36.57 -28.65 14.45
N ASP A 135 -36.98 -27.41 14.70
CA ASP A 135 -38.10 -27.08 15.61
C ASP A 135 -39.45 -27.63 15.12
N LYS A 136 -39.68 -27.62 13.80
CA LYS A 136 -40.87 -28.24 13.20
C LYS A 136 -40.83 -29.76 13.34
N ALA A 137 -39.68 -30.40 13.16
CA ALA A 137 -39.52 -31.85 13.30
C ALA A 137 -39.75 -32.31 14.75
N THR A 138 -39.21 -31.60 15.75
CA THR A 138 -39.45 -31.90 17.17
C THR A 138 -40.91 -31.65 17.57
N LYS A 139 -41.54 -30.54 17.14
CA LYS A 139 -42.98 -30.32 17.38
C LYS A 139 -43.88 -31.34 16.68
N SER A 140 -43.51 -31.81 15.50
CA SER A 140 -44.24 -32.86 14.78
C SER A 140 -44.17 -34.20 15.52
N TRP A 141 -43.02 -34.52 16.13
CA TRP A 141 -42.85 -35.74 16.90
C TRP A 141 -43.64 -35.73 18.22
N PHE A 142 -43.67 -34.59 18.93
CA PHE A 142 -44.46 -34.41 20.16
C PHE A 142 -45.98 -34.40 19.96
N ARG A 143 -46.50 -34.22 18.74
CA ARG A 143 -47.94 -34.31 18.44
C ARG A 143 -48.43 -35.72 18.15
N PHE A 144 -47.51 -36.67 17.96
CA PHE A 144 -47.83 -38.06 17.59
C PHE A 144 -47.82 -39.02 18.79
N TRP A 145 -47.30 -38.57 19.94
CA TRP A 145 -47.39 -39.25 21.23
C TRP A 145 -48.50 -38.59 22.06
#